data_AF-A0A0C2GMD0-F1
#
_entry.id   AF-A0A0C2GMD0-F1
#
_cell.length_a   1.000
_cell.length_b   1.000
_cell.length_c   1.000
_cell.angle_alpha   90.00
_cell.angle_beta   90.00
_cell.angle_gamma   90.00
#
_symmetry.space_group_name_H-M   'P 1'
#
loop_
_entity.id
_entity.type
_entity.pdbx_description
1 polymer ?
#
loop_
_entity_poly.entity_id
_entity_poly.type
_entity_poly.pdbx_seq_one_letter_code
_entity_poly.pdbx_strand_id
1 'polypeptide(L)'
;MTSETSPSSSPDDVVATPLSNCEQQSVSKESLLALYRTLEGCVQDLRNERVGRMTQTSRTDSRLAMLIRLSDVMQQFHSTCAIYAEQITPHSKFRYRELLNRLEVFVRQLRTCASGSASNPDFAESHILPQFEVTFRQILQLINR
;
A
#
# COMPACT_ATOMS: atom_id res chain seq x y z
N MET A 1 19.76 -64.89 -22.69
CA MET A 1 18.90 -65.08 -21.51
C MET A 1 18.96 -63.77 -20.72
N THR A 2 18.17 -62.76 -21.07
CA THR A 2 16.80 -62.49 -20.56
C THR A 2 16.76 -62.42 -19.04
N SER A 3 16.65 -61.22 -18.48
CA SER A 3 15.38 -60.71 -17.91
C SER A 3 15.57 -59.24 -17.46
N GLU A 4 14.76 -58.28 -17.93
CA GLU A 4 13.44 -57.83 -17.38
C GLU A 4 13.61 -57.13 -16.02
N THR A 5 12.94 -56.06 -15.59
CA THR A 5 11.97 -55.04 -16.09
C THR A 5 11.88 -54.01 -14.93
N SER A 6 11.44 -52.78 -15.21
CA SER A 6 11.25 -51.59 -14.33
C SER A 6 10.24 -51.83 -13.15
N PRO A 7 9.60 -50.84 -12.45
CA PRO A 7 9.80 -49.38 -12.27
C PRO A 7 9.52 -48.85 -10.81
N SER A 8 9.45 -47.52 -10.64
CA SER A 8 8.66 -46.74 -9.63
C SER A 8 9.29 -46.58 -8.23
N SER A 9 9.10 -45.49 -7.46
CA SER A 9 8.21 -44.33 -7.50
C SER A 9 8.87 -43.14 -6.78
N SER A 10 8.70 -41.93 -7.30
CA SER A 10 8.55 -40.71 -6.48
C SER A 10 7.04 -40.50 -6.24
N PRO A 11 6.53 -39.59 -5.39
CA PRO A 11 7.16 -38.77 -4.34
C PRO A 11 6.41 -38.84 -2.98
N ASP A 12 7.09 -38.89 -1.84
CA ASP A 12 6.43 -38.69 -0.53
C ASP A 12 6.49 -37.22 -0.11
N ASP A 13 5.37 -36.56 -0.39
CA ASP A 13 4.70 -35.49 0.34
C ASP A 13 5.40 -34.97 1.62
N VAL A 14 6.22 -33.92 1.46
CA VAL A 14 6.74 -33.16 2.60
C VAL A 14 5.82 -31.96 2.83
N VAL A 15 4.78 -32.23 3.62
CA VAL A 15 4.14 -31.27 4.54
C VAL A 15 3.83 -29.92 3.90
N ALA A 16 2.68 -29.86 3.23
CA ALA A 16 1.90 -28.63 3.22
C ALA A 16 1.63 -28.26 4.68
N THR A 17 2.42 -27.31 5.21
CA THR A 17 2.13 -26.69 6.49
C THR A 17 0.95 -25.76 6.24
N PRO A 18 -0.27 -26.02 6.76
CA PRO A 18 -1.21 -24.94 6.89
C PRO A 18 -0.60 -24.03 7.95
N LEU A 19 -0.03 -22.91 7.53
CA LEU A 19 0.17 -21.77 8.43
C LEU A 19 -1.24 -21.23 8.75
N SER A 20 -1.91 -21.97 9.61
CA SER A 20 -3.07 -21.59 10.39
C SER A 20 -2.64 -20.41 11.26
N ASN A 21 -2.88 -19.20 10.77
CA ASN A 21 -3.54 -18.15 11.52
C ASN A 21 -3.81 -16.96 10.59
N CYS A 22 -4.69 -17.14 9.60
CA CYS A 22 -5.45 -15.97 9.15
C CYS A 22 -6.48 -15.75 10.25
N GLU A 23 -6.05 -15.21 11.41
CA GLU A 23 -6.98 -14.47 12.24
C GLU A 23 -7.70 -13.57 11.25
N GLN A 24 -8.99 -13.81 11.05
CA GLN A 24 -9.85 -12.88 10.36
C GLN A 24 -9.76 -11.59 11.17
N GLN A 25 -8.73 -10.79 10.88
CA GLN A 25 -8.68 -9.40 11.21
C GLN A 25 -9.80 -8.83 10.38
N SER A 26 -11.00 -8.85 10.97
CA SER A 26 -12.22 -8.36 10.37
C SER A 26 -12.02 -6.87 10.23
N VAL A 27 -11.48 -6.48 9.08
CA VAL A 27 -11.29 -5.08 8.75
C VAL A 27 -12.68 -4.49 8.55
N SER A 28 -13.02 -3.54 9.41
CA SER A 28 -14.26 -2.78 9.29
C SER A 28 -14.09 -1.63 8.29
N LYS A 29 -15.20 -1.22 7.68
CA LYS A 29 -15.25 0.00 6.86
C LYS A 29 -14.82 1.24 7.66
N GLU A 30 -15.11 1.28 8.95
CA GLU A 30 -14.73 2.40 9.83
C GLU A 30 -13.20 2.52 10.00
N SER A 31 -12.48 1.40 10.12
CA SER A 31 -11.01 1.44 10.24
C SER A 31 -10.35 1.94 8.94
N LEU A 32 -10.91 1.60 7.77
CA LEU A 32 -10.50 2.16 6.49
C LEU A 32 -10.72 3.67 6.43
N LEU A 33 -11.88 4.15 6.85
CA LEU A 33 -12.18 5.58 6.88
C LEU A 33 -11.29 6.33 7.88
N ALA A 34 -10.94 5.73 9.02
CA ALA A 34 -10.01 6.31 9.98
C ALA A 34 -8.58 6.43 9.42
N LEU A 35 -8.09 5.38 8.75
CA LEU A 35 -6.80 5.40 8.05
C LEU A 35 -6.80 6.44 6.93
N TYR A 36 -7.91 6.58 6.21
CA TYR A 36 -8.06 7.61 5.18
C TYR A 36 -7.91 9.03 5.76
N ARG A 37 -8.61 9.36 6.85
CA ARG A 37 -8.46 10.68 7.49
C ARG A 37 -7.04 10.93 7.98
N THR A 38 -6.36 9.88 8.44
CA THR A 38 -4.95 9.95 8.86
C THR A 38 -4.05 10.29 7.68
N LEU A 39 -4.31 9.70 6.50
CA LEU A 39 -3.60 10.03 5.27
C LEU A 39 -3.83 11.46 4.81
N GLU A 40 -5.08 11.94 4.84
CA GLU A 40 -5.39 13.34 4.53
C GLU A 40 -4.61 14.29 5.45
N GLY A 41 -4.53 13.98 6.74
CA GLY A 41 -3.69 14.71 7.69
C GLY A 41 -2.22 14.74 7.31
N CYS A 42 -1.62 13.58 6.99
CA CYS A 42 -0.22 13.51 6.55
C CYS A 42 0.05 14.32 5.26
N VAL A 43 -0.88 14.30 4.31
CA VAL A 43 -0.80 15.09 3.07
C VAL A 43 -0.88 16.58 3.36
N GLN A 44 -1.76 16.99 4.28
CA GLN A 44 -1.90 18.39 4.66
C GLN A 44 -0.67 18.90 5.43
N ASP A 45 -0.09 18.07 6.31
CA ASP A 45 1.16 18.37 7.02
C ASP A 45 2.29 18.69 6.03
N LEU A 46 2.46 17.85 4.99
CA LEU A 46 3.44 18.04 3.92
C LEU A 46 3.23 19.37 3.16
N ARG A 47 1.99 19.75 2.89
CA ARG A 47 1.66 21.00 2.18
C ARG A 47 1.89 22.24 3.05
N ASN A 48 1.62 22.14 4.35
CA ASN A 48 1.75 23.25 5.29
C ASN A 48 3.21 23.59 5.60
N GLU A 49 4.09 22.58 5.64
CA GLU A 49 5.51 22.77 5.94
C GLU A 49 6.23 23.68 4.93
N ARG A 50 5.77 23.70 3.67
CA ARG A 50 6.25 24.61 2.62
C ARG A 50 6.18 26.10 3.04
N VAL A 51 5.20 26.47 3.87
CA VAL A 51 4.92 27.85 4.29
C VAL A 51 5.79 28.29 5.48
N GLY A 52 6.46 27.34 6.15
CA GLY A 52 7.29 27.58 7.33
C GLY A 52 8.63 28.28 7.04
N ARG A 53 9.09 29.11 7.99
CA ARG A 53 10.43 29.74 7.97
C ARG A 53 11.49 28.78 8.55
N MET A 54 11.76 27.67 7.86
CA MET A 54 12.85 26.72 8.21
C MET A 54 14.08 26.90 7.31
N THR A 55 15.28 26.61 7.83
CA THR A 55 16.52 26.50 7.02
C THR A 55 16.41 25.36 6.01
N GLN A 56 17.05 25.47 4.85
CA GLN A 56 16.89 24.51 3.73
C GLN A 56 17.21 23.06 4.11
N THR A 57 18.26 22.83 4.90
CA THR A 57 18.65 21.49 5.36
C THR A 57 17.61 20.89 6.30
N SER A 58 17.20 21.63 7.34
CA SER A 58 16.19 21.17 8.31
C SER A 58 14.81 20.95 7.66
N ARG A 59 14.48 21.76 6.64
CA ARG A 59 13.28 21.60 5.80
C ARG A 59 13.31 20.28 5.05
N THR A 60 14.45 19.96 4.43
CA THR A 60 14.61 18.72 3.66
C THR A 60 14.48 17.49 4.57
N ASP A 61 15.15 17.48 5.72
CA ASP A 61 15.07 16.36 6.68
C ASP A 61 13.64 16.17 7.22
N SER A 62 12.95 17.27 7.54
CA SER A 62 11.55 17.23 7.98
C SER A 62 10.63 16.68 6.90
N ARG A 63 10.80 17.11 5.63
CA ARG A 63 10.04 16.60 4.49
C ARG A 63 10.27 15.12 4.24
N LEU A 64 11.52 14.66 4.34
CA LEU A 64 11.83 13.24 4.21
C LEU A 64 11.14 12.43 5.30
N ALA A 65 11.19 12.89 6.56
CA ALA A 65 10.49 12.22 7.66
C ALA A 65 8.96 12.17 7.44
N MET A 66 8.36 13.25 6.95
CA MET A 66 6.93 13.29 6.62
C MET A 66 6.57 12.37 5.45
N LEU A 67 7.41 12.27 4.42
CA LEU A 67 7.22 11.33 3.31
C LEU A 67 7.31 9.87 3.76
N ILE A 68 8.26 9.55 4.66
CA ILE A 68 8.36 8.22 5.27
C ILE A 68 7.07 7.89 6.00
N ARG A 69 6.62 8.77 6.91
CA ARG A 69 5.38 8.61 7.66
C ARG A 69 4.17 8.43 6.73
N LEU A 70 4.04 9.27 5.69
CA LEU A 70 2.99 9.14 4.70
C LEU A 70 3.03 7.77 4.02
N SER A 71 4.21 7.32 3.60
CA SER A 71 4.38 6.03 2.93
C SER A 71 3.98 4.85 3.82
N ASP A 72 4.26 4.90 5.12
CA ASP A 72 3.92 3.83 6.05
C ASP A 72 2.43 3.76 6.33
N VAL A 73 1.78 4.89 6.58
CA VAL A 73 0.31 4.95 6.72
C VAL A 73 -0.37 4.50 5.43
N MET A 74 0.21 4.83 4.28
CA MET A 74 -0.34 4.45 2.97
C MET A 74 -0.19 2.96 2.70
N GLN A 75 0.94 2.38 3.10
CA GLN A 75 1.14 0.94 3.09
C GLN A 75 0.14 0.22 4.00
N GLN A 76 -0.11 0.77 5.19
CA GLN A 76 -1.11 0.24 6.12
C GLN A 76 -2.51 0.28 5.50
N PHE A 77 -2.93 1.43 4.96
CA PHE A 77 -4.22 1.54 4.27
C PHE A 77 -4.34 0.55 3.12
N HIS A 78 -3.31 0.39 2.29
CA HIS A 78 -3.30 -0.59 1.21
C HIS A 78 -3.52 -2.01 1.73
N SER A 79 -2.77 -2.44 2.76
CA SER A 79 -2.91 -3.77 3.34
C SER A 79 -4.32 -3.99 3.92
N THR A 80 -4.85 -2.99 4.63
CA THR A 80 -6.21 -3.01 5.16
C THR A 80 -7.26 -3.10 4.05
N CYS A 81 -7.09 -2.34 2.95
CA CYS A 81 -7.93 -2.42 1.76
C CYS A 81 -7.85 -3.78 1.07
N ALA A 82 -6.68 -4.41 1.03
CA ALA A 82 -6.48 -5.72 0.42
C ALA A 82 -7.26 -6.81 1.17
N ILE A 83 -7.29 -6.76 2.50
CA ILE A 83 -8.11 -7.64 3.34
C ILE A 83 -9.61 -7.35 3.10
N TYR A 84 -10.00 -6.06 3.06
CA TYR A 84 -11.38 -5.67 2.80
C TYR A 84 -11.87 -6.00 1.38
N ALA A 85 -10.96 -6.33 0.44
CA ALA A 85 -11.31 -6.66 -0.95
C ALA A 85 -12.28 -7.85 -1.06
N GLU A 86 -12.34 -8.71 -0.06
CA GLU A 86 -13.30 -9.82 0.03
C GLU A 86 -14.75 -9.35 0.24
N GLN A 87 -14.94 -8.20 0.87
CA GLN A 87 -16.25 -7.59 1.15
C GLN A 87 -16.76 -6.72 -0.01
N ILE A 88 -15.93 -6.47 -1.03
CA ILE A 88 -16.31 -5.69 -2.21
C ILE A 88 -17.17 -6.53 -3.16
N THR A 89 -18.23 -5.91 -3.69
CA THR A 89 -19.13 -6.57 -4.65
C THR A 89 -18.37 -7.17 -5.84
N PRO A 90 -18.74 -8.37 -6.31
CA PRO A 90 -18.02 -9.06 -7.39
C PRO A 90 -17.84 -8.21 -8.65
N HIS A 91 -18.86 -7.42 -9.01
CA HIS A 91 -18.85 -6.53 -10.16
C HIS A 91 -17.76 -5.43 -10.06
N SER A 92 -17.50 -4.93 -8.85
CA SER A 92 -16.53 -3.85 -8.62
C SER A 92 -15.14 -4.36 -8.22
N LYS A 93 -15.00 -5.65 -7.90
CA LYS A 93 -13.78 -6.25 -7.33
C LYS A 93 -12.57 -6.10 -8.23
N PHE A 94 -12.72 -6.28 -9.55
CA PHE A 94 -11.63 -6.10 -10.51
C PHE A 94 -11.11 -4.66 -10.48
N ARG A 95 -12.00 -3.67 -10.58
CA ARG A 95 -11.63 -2.25 -10.53
C ARG A 95 -11.01 -1.88 -9.19
N TYR A 96 -11.55 -2.39 -8.09
CA TYR A 96 -10.99 -2.18 -6.76
C TYR A 96 -9.54 -2.70 -6.68
N ARG A 97 -9.26 -3.92 -7.15
CA ARG A 97 -7.90 -4.47 -7.18
C ARG A 97 -6.95 -3.67 -8.08
N GLU A 98 -7.42 -3.17 -9.21
CA GLU A 98 -6.61 -2.30 -10.08
C GLU A 98 -6.18 -1.02 -9.32
N LEU A 99 -7.10 -0.41 -8.57
CA LEU A 99 -6.80 0.76 -7.76
C LEU A 99 -5.81 0.46 -6.63
N LEU A 100 -5.91 -0.73 -6.01
CA LEU A 100 -4.93 -1.17 -5.01
C LEU A 100 -3.53 -1.35 -5.60
N ASN A 101 -3.41 -1.97 -6.78
CA ASN A 101 -2.13 -2.09 -7.46
C ASN A 101 -1.50 -0.73 -7.77
N ARG A 102 -2.31 0.25 -8.21
CA ARG A 102 -1.82 1.63 -8.40
C ARG A 102 -1.34 2.25 -7.10
N LEU A 103 -2.07 2.01 -6.00
CA LEU A 103 -1.69 2.50 -4.69
C LEU A 103 -0.35 1.92 -4.22
N GLU A 104 -0.11 0.65 -4.44
CA GLU A 104 1.17 0.00 -4.13
C GLU A 104 2.34 0.64 -4.89
N VAL A 105 2.14 1.02 -6.15
CA VAL A 105 3.14 1.77 -6.94
C VAL A 105 3.44 3.12 -6.30
N PHE A 106 2.42 3.86 -5.86
CA PHE A 106 2.63 5.14 -5.17
C PHE A 106 3.42 4.97 -3.87
N VAL A 107 3.19 3.89 -3.09
CA VAL A 107 3.95 3.62 -1.86
C VAL A 107 5.44 3.46 -2.18
N ARG A 108 5.75 2.68 -3.21
CA ARG A 108 7.14 2.49 -3.65
C ARG A 108 7.77 3.82 -4.10
N GLN A 109 7.04 4.62 -4.89
CA GLN A 109 7.53 5.92 -5.34
C GLN A 109 7.78 6.89 -4.18
N LEU A 110 6.91 6.94 -3.17
CA LEU A 110 7.14 7.76 -1.97
C LEU A 110 8.40 7.33 -1.21
N ARG A 111 8.62 6.02 -1.05
CA ARG A 111 9.83 5.49 -0.41
C ARG A 111 11.10 5.81 -1.20
N THR A 112 11.03 5.77 -2.53
CA THR A 112 12.13 6.22 -3.40
C THR A 112 12.40 7.72 -3.22
N CYS A 113 11.36 8.55 -3.14
CA CYS A 113 11.51 9.99 -2.88
C CYS A 113 12.11 10.26 -1.49
N ALA A 114 11.89 9.37 -0.52
CA ALA A 114 12.45 9.46 0.83
C ALA A 114 13.87 8.89 0.97
N SER A 115 14.36 8.10 0.01
CA SER A 115 15.67 7.44 0.08
C SER A 115 16.77 8.36 -0.46
N GLY A 116 17.65 8.84 0.43
CA GLY A 116 18.61 9.90 0.18
C GLY A 116 19.73 9.54 -0.81
N SER A 117 19.59 10.03 -2.04
CA SER A 117 20.69 10.32 -2.99
C SER A 117 20.16 11.10 -4.22
N ALA A 118 18.88 10.93 -4.55
CA ALA A 118 18.13 11.71 -5.56
C ALA A 118 16.73 12.13 -5.06
N SER A 119 16.58 12.28 -3.74
CA SER A 119 15.32 12.57 -3.08
C SER A 119 14.76 13.92 -3.56
N ASN A 120 13.66 13.86 -4.30
CA ASN A 120 12.95 15.03 -4.76
C ASN A 120 11.58 15.09 -4.06
N PRO A 121 11.50 15.63 -2.84
CA PRO A 121 10.23 15.74 -2.13
C PRO A 121 9.20 16.60 -2.88
N ASP A 122 9.64 17.50 -3.76
CA ASP A 122 8.76 18.29 -4.64
C ASP A 122 8.12 17.44 -5.74
N PHE A 123 8.78 16.38 -6.21
CA PHE A 123 8.19 15.42 -7.14
C PHE A 123 7.02 14.67 -6.48
N ALA A 124 7.20 14.23 -5.24
CA ALA A 124 6.14 13.56 -4.51
C ALA A 124 4.91 14.47 -4.36
N GLU A 125 5.14 15.73 -3.95
CA GLU A 125 4.07 16.71 -3.77
C GLU A 125 3.33 17.04 -5.07
N SER A 126 4.06 17.23 -6.17
CA SER A 126 3.48 17.70 -7.44
C SER A 126 2.89 16.60 -8.31
N HIS A 127 3.41 15.37 -8.24
CA HIS A 127 3.00 14.28 -9.13
C HIS A 127 2.32 13.12 -8.41
N ILE A 128 2.81 12.72 -7.23
CA ILE A 128 2.28 11.54 -6.52
C ILE A 128 1.00 11.92 -5.78
N LEU A 129 1.02 12.99 -4.96
CA LEU A 129 -0.13 13.36 -4.11
C LEU A 129 -1.43 13.62 -4.89
N PRO A 130 -1.43 14.34 -6.03
CA PRO A 130 -2.68 14.58 -6.77
C PRO A 130 -3.27 13.29 -7.37
N GLN A 131 -2.43 12.41 -7.91
CA GLN A 131 -2.89 11.12 -8.47
C GLN A 131 -3.37 10.17 -7.38
N PHE A 132 -2.69 10.21 -6.23
CA PHE A 132 -3.07 9.50 -5.03
C PHE A 132 -4.48 9.90 -4.57
N GLU A 133 -4.76 11.20 -4.42
CA GLU A 133 -6.09 11.68 -3.98
C GLU A 133 -7.22 11.21 -4.90
N VAL A 134 -6.98 11.23 -6.21
CA VAL A 134 -7.96 10.73 -7.19
C VAL A 134 -8.21 9.24 -7.01
N THR A 135 -7.14 8.46 -6.87
CA THR A 135 -7.23 7.00 -6.66
C THR A 135 -7.96 6.68 -5.37
N PHE A 136 -7.70 7.44 -4.30
CA PHE A 136 -8.36 7.29 -3.02
C PHE A 136 -9.85 7.57 -3.06
N ARG A 137 -10.26 8.67 -3.70
CA ARG A 137 -11.68 8.97 -3.90
C ARG A 137 -12.39 7.83 -4.64
N GLN A 138 -11.74 7.24 -5.64
CA GLN A 138 -12.29 6.08 -6.35
C GLN A 138 -12.42 4.84 -5.46
N ILE A 139 -11.41 4.53 -4.63
CA ILE A 139 -11.45 3.43 -3.67
C ILE A 139 -12.61 3.64 -2.68
N LEU A 140 -12.75 4.83 -2.11
CA LEU A 140 -13.82 5.16 -1.17
C LEU A 140 -15.21 5.10 -1.80
N GLN A 141 -15.36 5.49 -3.06
CA GLN A 141 -16.61 5.35 -3.79
C GLN A 141 -17.02 3.88 -3.92
N LEU A 142 -16.07 2.97 -4.14
CA LEU A 142 -16.34 1.54 -4.21
C LEU A 142 -16.65 0.91 -2.85
N ILE A 143 -16.05 1.41 -1.76
CA ILE A 143 -16.33 0.97 -0.38
C ILE A 143 -17.69 1.50 0.13
N ASN A 144 -18.14 2.65 -0.37
CA ASN A 144 -19.41 3.28 0.01
C ASN A 144 -20.60 2.87 -0.88
N ARG A 145 -20.36 2.06 -1.91
CA ARG A 145 -21.39 1.57 -2.83
C ARG A 145 -22.11 0.36 -2.28
#